data_AF-A0A7S1XVJ3-F1
#
_entry.id   AF-A0A7S1XVJ3-F1
#
_cell.length_a   1.000
_cell.length_b   1.000
_cell.length_c   1.000
_cell.angle_alpha   90.00
_cell.angle_beta   90.00
_cell.angle_gamma   90.00
#
_symmetry.space_group_name_H-M   'P 1'
#
loop_
_entity.id
_entity.type
_entity.pdbx_description
1 polymer ?
#
loop_
_entity_poly.entity_id
_entity_poly.type
_entity_poly.pdbx_seq_one_letter_code
_entity_poly.pdbx_strand_id
1 'polypeptide(L)'
;RRPEPSAPAPAAAAAEAAAAAAAAAPAAAAPLGARPGVNIMAQAGGGSAMAVHRLLFSNSDHFTDEQDMALLGVSVGFAVPSFILSSIVLTSYACHTNLRTRSFLLVAQLAWADIGADISYFFGDPADGTAACTLQGILQQFFQLASFMWASIIATTLYLKLVKRQFDMEFWKLAAVGWGVPGFLTILPATTDSYGQTGGWCWIKTTDKEEGDVGTVWRFVTFYLVLWVCIIVDVYLMVEVARYVRRIVDLSGGNLGESTKKVLATVERLKYYPCILIVCWVPGTINRIHNTIHPTDPVFALAIIQVLFRSWQGILNALAYGLNSTVRATWWRSIKVHYPKVYAFALRVNLVGDEESILRNANQ
;
A
#
# COMPACT_ATOMS: atom_id res chain seq x y z
N ARG A 1 -55.54 4.29 12.74
CA ARG A 1 -54.57 5.09 11.95
C ARG A 1 -53.36 4.21 11.71
N ARG A 2 -53.08 3.85 10.45
CA ARG A 2 -51.92 3.05 10.03
C ARG A 2 -50.60 3.81 10.28
N PRO A 3 -49.47 3.11 10.41
CA PRO A 3 -48.18 3.69 10.77
C PRO A 3 -47.51 4.39 9.58
N GLU A 4 -46.78 5.48 9.85
CA GLU A 4 -45.85 6.11 8.90
C GLU A 4 -44.59 5.24 8.71
N PRO A 5 -44.04 5.15 7.49
CA PRO A 5 -42.76 4.49 7.26
C PRO A 5 -41.59 5.42 7.59
N SER A 6 -40.63 4.91 8.36
CA SER A 6 -39.35 5.54 8.67
C SER A 6 -38.44 5.60 7.44
N ALA A 7 -37.78 6.74 7.26
CA ALA A 7 -36.79 6.99 6.22
C ALA A 7 -35.55 6.07 6.35
N PRO A 8 -34.91 5.66 5.25
CA PRO A 8 -33.71 4.83 5.30
C PRO A 8 -32.45 5.63 5.66
N ALA A 9 -31.53 4.96 6.34
CA ALA A 9 -30.25 5.48 6.83
C ALA A 9 -29.24 5.80 5.69
N PRO A 10 -28.32 6.76 5.89
CA PRO A 10 -27.45 7.32 4.84
C PRO A 10 -26.33 6.38 4.33
N ALA A 11 -26.20 5.16 4.85
CA ALA A 11 -25.17 4.21 4.45
C ALA A 11 -25.54 3.35 3.22
N ALA A 12 -26.83 3.22 2.90
CA ALA A 12 -27.28 2.43 1.75
C ALA A 12 -27.11 3.19 0.41
N ALA A 13 -27.27 4.52 0.43
CA ALA A 13 -27.19 5.36 -0.77
C ALA A 13 -25.78 5.45 -1.38
N ALA A 14 -24.72 5.30 -0.57
CA ALA A 14 -23.34 5.33 -1.05
C ALA A 14 -22.93 4.02 -1.76
N ALA A 15 -23.50 2.88 -1.35
CA ALA A 15 -23.26 1.59 -2.01
C ALA A 15 -24.02 1.48 -3.35
N GLU A 16 -25.22 2.06 -3.43
CA GLU A 16 -26.01 2.12 -4.68
C GLU A 16 -25.36 3.01 -5.75
N ALA A 17 -24.71 4.11 -5.36
CA ALA A 17 -24.01 5.00 -6.30
C ALA A 17 -22.76 4.34 -6.93
N ALA A 18 -22.04 3.50 -6.18
CA ALA A 18 -20.88 2.75 -6.68
C ALA A 18 -21.29 1.60 -7.62
N ALA A 19 -22.45 0.97 -7.38
CA ALA A 19 -22.99 -0.07 -8.26
C ALA A 19 -23.61 0.50 -9.54
N ALA A 20 -24.23 1.69 -9.49
CA ALA A 20 -24.83 2.34 -10.66
C ALA A 20 -23.80 2.82 -11.70
N ALA A 21 -22.59 3.20 -11.25
CA ALA A 21 -21.50 3.59 -12.16
C ALA A 21 -20.92 2.40 -12.96
N ALA A 22 -21.08 1.17 -12.49
CA ALA A 22 -20.63 -0.04 -13.18
C ALA A 22 -21.62 -0.54 -14.26
N ALA A 23 -22.86 -0.04 -14.27
CA ALA A 23 -23.92 -0.52 -15.16
C ALA A 23 -24.11 0.32 -16.44
N ALA A 24 -23.39 1.43 -16.61
CA ALA A 24 -23.53 2.34 -17.74
C ALA A 24 -22.33 2.24 -18.71
N ALA A 25 -22.19 1.10 -19.40
CA ALA A 25 -21.36 0.98 -20.59
C ALA A 25 -22.26 0.58 -21.77
N PRO A 26 -22.31 1.33 -22.89
CA PRO A 26 -23.13 0.94 -24.02
C PRO A 26 -22.49 -0.24 -24.75
N ALA A 27 -23.33 -1.25 -24.99
CA ALA A 27 -23.05 -2.38 -25.85
C ALA A 27 -22.87 -1.92 -27.31
N ALA A 28 -21.75 -2.25 -27.92
CA ALA A 28 -21.59 -2.30 -29.37
C ALA A 28 -20.88 -3.60 -29.74
N ALA A 29 -21.69 -4.59 -30.11
CA ALA A 29 -21.24 -5.81 -30.75
C ALA A 29 -21.32 -5.64 -32.27
N ALA A 30 -20.22 -5.90 -32.99
CA ALA A 30 -20.23 -6.34 -34.39
C ALA A 30 -18.87 -6.98 -34.76
N PRO A 31 -18.82 -7.90 -35.75
CA PRO A 31 -17.93 -9.06 -35.72
C PRO A 31 -16.83 -9.04 -36.79
N LEU A 32 -15.97 -10.08 -36.73
CA LEU A 32 -15.09 -10.62 -37.78
C LEU A 32 -13.81 -9.82 -38.13
N GLY A 33 -12.71 -10.56 -38.26
CA GLY A 33 -11.56 -10.10 -39.03
C GLY A 33 -10.27 -10.81 -38.67
N ALA A 34 -9.92 -11.83 -39.44
CA ALA A 34 -8.65 -12.53 -39.36
C ALA A 34 -7.45 -11.57 -39.35
N ARG A 35 -6.43 -11.92 -38.56
CA ARG A 35 -5.07 -11.36 -38.70
C ARG A 35 -4.57 -11.62 -40.15
N PRO A 36 -4.16 -10.61 -40.93
CA PRO A 36 -3.27 -10.86 -42.04
C PRO A 36 -1.84 -10.86 -41.53
N GLY A 37 -1.10 -11.89 -41.95
CA GLY A 37 0.32 -12.02 -41.70
C GLY A 37 1.12 -10.84 -42.26
N VAL A 38 2.25 -10.62 -41.61
CA VAL A 38 3.31 -9.72 -42.04
C VAL A 38 3.75 -10.12 -43.45
N ASN A 39 3.43 -9.27 -44.44
CA ASN A 39 3.96 -9.41 -45.80
C ASN A 39 5.09 -8.39 -45.95
N ILE A 40 6.33 -8.88 -45.89
CA ILE A 40 7.52 -8.10 -46.22
C ILE A 40 7.62 -8.05 -47.74
N MET A 41 7.27 -6.91 -48.34
CA MET A 41 7.79 -6.55 -49.65
C MET A 41 8.28 -5.11 -49.64
N ALA A 42 9.54 -5.00 -50.04
CA ALA A 42 10.32 -3.79 -50.15
C ALA A 42 9.76 -2.83 -51.20
N GLN A 43 9.70 -1.54 -50.85
CA GLN A 43 9.96 -0.47 -51.80
C GLN A 43 10.90 0.54 -51.15
N ALA A 44 12.12 0.57 -51.68
CA ALA A 44 13.16 1.52 -51.33
C ALA A 44 12.90 2.87 -52.00
N GLY A 45 12.92 3.93 -51.21
CA GLY A 45 12.88 5.31 -51.68
C GLY A 45 13.23 6.29 -50.56
N GLY A 46 14.51 6.64 -50.43
CA GLY A 46 14.98 7.85 -49.77
C GLY A 46 14.57 8.08 -48.31
N GLY A 47 15.05 7.27 -47.37
CA GLY A 47 14.87 7.53 -45.93
C GLY A 47 15.73 6.70 -44.98
N SER A 48 16.72 5.96 -45.49
CA SER A 48 17.37 4.89 -44.73
C SER A 48 18.25 5.37 -43.58
N ALA A 49 18.83 6.57 -43.59
CA ALA A 49 19.63 7.00 -42.44
C ALA A 49 18.76 7.24 -41.18
N MET A 50 17.61 7.89 -41.31
CA MET A 50 16.67 8.13 -40.21
C MET A 50 15.87 6.88 -39.82
N ALA A 51 15.50 6.03 -40.78
CA ALA A 51 14.77 4.78 -40.50
C ALA A 51 15.68 3.72 -39.87
N VAL A 52 16.94 3.62 -40.32
CA VAL A 52 17.95 2.72 -39.72
C VAL A 52 18.47 3.28 -38.40
N HIS A 53 18.56 4.61 -38.23
CA HIS A 53 18.81 5.22 -36.92
C HIS A 53 17.65 4.94 -35.95
N ARG A 54 16.38 5.04 -36.36
CA ARG A 54 15.25 4.63 -35.51
C ARG A 54 15.23 3.13 -35.19
N LEU A 55 15.73 2.27 -36.08
CA LEU A 55 15.79 0.81 -35.86
C LEU A 55 17.02 0.38 -35.04
N LEU A 56 18.16 1.06 -35.18
CA LEU A 56 19.39 0.77 -34.42
C LEU A 56 19.43 1.47 -33.06
N PHE A 57 18.65 2.55 -32.88
CA PHE A 57 18.51 3.29 -31.63
C PHE A 57 17.10 3.20 -31.03
N SER A 58 16.29 2.22 -31.45
CA SER A 58 15.08 1.87 -30.70
C SER A 58 15.52 1.17 -29.41
N ASN A 59 15.24 1.83 -28.27
CA ASN A 59 15.26 1.30 -26.90
C ASN A 59 16.59 1.31 -26.15
N SER A 60 17.23 2.48 -26.01
CA SER A 60 18.07 2.79 -24.84
C SER A 60 17.29 3.36 -23.65
N ASP A 61 15.98 3.60 -23.80
CA ASP A 61 15.14 4.21 -22.77
C ASP A 61 14.24 3.19 -22.02
N HIS A 62 14.25 1.92 -22.43
CA HIS A 62 13.38 0.88 -21.91
C HIS A 62 14.17 -0.39 -21.55
N PHE A 63 13.77 -1.04 -20.46
CA PHE A 63 14.31 -2.35 -20.08
C PHE A 63 13.96 -3.40 -21.15
N THR A 64 14.68 -4.51 -21.16
CA THR A 64 14.31 -5.64 -22.02
C THR A 64 13.01 -6.27 -21.54
N ASP A 65 12.25 -6.93 -22.43
CA ASP A 65 11.02 -7.64 -22.06
C ASP A 65 11.25 -8.62 -20.90
N GLU A 66 12.42 -9.30 -20.87
CA GLU A 66 12.79 -10.20 -19.78
C GLU A 66 12.94 -9.49 -18.44
N GLN A 67 13.54 -8.29 -18.46
CA GLN A 67 13.72 -7.45 -17.27
C GLN A 67 12.39 -6.91 -16.75
N ASP A 68 11.51 -6.43 -17.64
CA ASP A 68 10.17 -5.98 -17.27
C ASP A 68 9.34 -7.13 -16.69
N MET A 69 9.42 -8.33 -17.27
CA MET A 69 8.78 -9.53 -16.74
C MET A 69 9.33 -9.93 -15.36
N ALA A 70 10.63 -9.74 -15.11
CA ALA A 70 11.21 -9.97 -13.79
C ALA A 70 10.70 -8.95 -12.74
N LEU A 71 10.63 -7.66 -13.09
CA LEU A 71 10.08 -6.62 -12.22
C LEU A 71 8.61 -6.89 -11.90
N LEU A 72 7.83 -7.30 -12.89
CA LEU A 72 6.44 -7.67 -12.74
C LEU A 72 6.30 -8.92 -11.84
N GLY A 73 7.09 -9.95 -12.10
CA GLY A 73 7.08 -11.20 -11.33
C GLY A 73 7.37 -10.97 -9.84
N VAL A 74 8.35 -10.10 -9.51
CA VAL A 74 8.62 -9.72 -8.12
C VAL A 74 7.46 -8.90 -7.53
N SER A 75 6.92 -7.93 -8.27
CA SER A 75 5.80 -7.10 -7.79
C SER A 75 4.58 -7.96 -7.43
N VAL A 76 4.14 -8.81 -8.36
CA VAL A 76 2.99 -9.71 -8.16
C VAL A 76 3.28 -10.77 -7.10
N GLY A 77 4.48 -11.36 -7.12
CA GLY A 77 4.86 -12.43 -6.18
C GLY A 77 4.81 -12.00 -4.72
N PHE A 78 5.16 -10.75 -4.41
CA PHE A 78 5.07 -10.19 -3.06
C PHE A 78 3.71 -9.56 -2.74
N ALA A 79 2.95 -9.09 -3.75
CA ALA A 79 1.58 -8.61 -3.56
C ALA A 79 0.63 -9.72 -3.05
N VAL A 80 0.83 -10.99 -3.46
CA VAL A 80 0.02 -12.12 -2.99
C VAL A 80 0.08 -12.33 -1.46
N PRO A 81 1.25 -12.55 -0.84
CA PRO A 81 1.33 -12.69 0.61
C PRO A 81 0.93 -11.41 1.34
N SER A 82 1.24 -10.22 0.81
CA SER A 82 0.75 -8.95 1.36
C SER A 82 -0.78 -8.92 1.43
N PHE A 83 -1.45 -9.24 0.32
CA PHE A 83 -2.91 -9.27 0.23
C PHE A 83 -3.53 -10.25 1.22
N ILE A 84 -2.96 -11.46 1.32
CA ILE A 84 -3.43 -12.50 2.26
C ILE A 84 -3.29 -12.02 3.70
N LEU A 85 -2.12 -11.49 4.07
CA LEU A 85 -1.85 -11.05 5.44
C LEU A 85 -2.75 -9.88 5.83
N SER A 86 -2.89 -8.87 4.95
CA SER A 86 -3.79 -7.73 5.16
C SER A 86 -5.25 -8.16 5.24
N SER A 87 -5.66 -9.16 4.44
CA SER A 87 -7.01 -9.75 4.52
C SER A 87 -7.27 -10.44 5.86
N ILE A 88 -6.27 -11.12 6.43
CA ILE A 88 -6.36 -11.70 7.78
C ILE A 88 -6.57 -10.59 8.82
N VAL A 89 -5.88 -9.45 8.70
CA VAL A 89 -6.08 -8.29 9.59
C VAL A 89 -7.52 -7.79 9.54
N LEU A 90 -8.06 -7.57 8.34
CA LEU A 90 -9.44 -7.11 8.16
C LEU A 90 -10.45 -8.13 8.68
N THR A 91 -10.23 -9.41 8.41
CA THR A 91 -11.08 -10.50 8.92
C THR A 91 -11.06 -10.54 10.44
N SER A 92 -9.88 -10.35 11.06
CA SER A 92 -9.75 -10.28 12.52
C SER A 92 -10.58 -9.13 13.11
N TYR A 93 -10.58 -7.96 12.45
CA TYR A 93 -11.36 -6.80 12.89
C TYR A 93 -12.87 -7.05 12.73
N ALA A 94 -13.27 -7.67 11.63
CA ALA A 94 -14.66 -7.97 11.32
C ALA A 94 -15.25 -9.07 12.21
N CYS A 95 -14.54 -10.18 12.42
CA CYS A 95 -15.08 -11.36 13.09
C CYS A 95 -14.92 -11.34 14.62
N HIS A 96 -13.93 -10.64 15.17
CA HIS A 96 -13.65 -10.65 16.60
C HIS A 96 -13.97 -9.30 17.24
N THR A 97 -15.15 -9.19 17.85
CA THR A 97 -15.62 -7.98 18.55
C THR A 97 -14.64 -7.50 19.63
N ASN A 98 -13.96 -8.43 20.30
CA ASN A 98 -12.95 -8.15 21.32
C ASN A 98 -11.75 -7.35 20.79
N LEU A 99 -11.49 -7.40 19.48
CA LEU A 99 -10.37 -6.71 18.84
C LEU A 99 -10.76 -5.32 18.30
N ARG A 100 -12.04 -4.95 18.27
CA ARG A 100 -12.56 -3.70 17.68
C ARG A 100 -12.25 -2.46 18.53
N THR A 101 -10.98 -2.26 18.85
CA THR A 101 -10.46 -1.09 19.53
C THR A 101 -10.16 0.03 18.54
N ARG A 102 -10.08 1.28 19.01
CA ARG A 102 -9.69 2.42 18.17
C ARG A 102 -8.32 2.22 17.50
N SER A 103 -7.35 1.67 18.22
CA SER A 103 -6.01 1.41 17.66
C SER A 103 -6.06 0.37 16.55
N PHE A 104 -6.82 -0.71 16.74
CA PHE A 104 -6.95 -1.75 15.71
C PHE A 104 -7.79 -1.29 14.51
N LEU A 105 -8.74 -0.37 14.71
CA LEU A 105 -9.43 0.30 13.59
C LEU A 105 -8.46 1.04 12.68
N LEU A 106 -7.47 1.78 13.22
CA LEU A 106 -6.46 2.46 12.41
C LEU A 106 -5.62 1.47 11.60
N VAL A 107 -5.23 0.36 12.23
CA VAL A 107 -4.51 -0.75 11.55
C VAL A 107 -5.36 -1.38 10.45
N ALA A 108 -6.67 -1.52 10.66
CA ALA A 108 -7.58 -2.00 9.63
C ALA A 108 -7.67 -1.00 8.44
N GLN A 109 -7.61 0.31 8.68
CA GLN A 109 -7.57 1.28 7.59
C GLN A 109 -6.27 1.21 6.79
N LEU A 110 -5.13 1.02 7.46
CA LEU A 110 -3.85 0.75 6.80
C LEU A 110 -3.90 -0.52 5.94
N ALA A 111 -4.47 -1.61 6.46
CA ALA A 111 -4.64 -2.86 5.72
C ALA A 111 -5.55 -2.72 4.48
N TRP A 112 -6.59 -1.87 4.54
CA TRP A 112 -7.38 -1.51 3.36
C TRP A 112 -6.54 -0.81 2.29
N ALA A 113 -5.65 0.10 2.71
CA ALA A 113 -4.76 0.79 1.78
C ALA A 113 -3.77 -0.19 1.13
N ASP A 114 -3.16 -1.07 1.92
CA ASP A 114 -2.22 -2.07 1.40
C ASP A 114 -2.89 -3.05 0.42
N ILE A 115 -4.11 -3.53 0.72
CA ILE A 115 -4.90 -4.36 -0.21
C ILE A 115 -5.17 -3.63 -1.53
N GLY A 116 -5.54 -2.34 -1.47
CA GLY A 116 -5.78 -1.56 -2.67
C GLY A 116 -4.52 -1.39 -3.53
N ALA A 117 -3.36 -1.24 -2.90
CA ALA A 117 -2.08 -1.21 -3.59
C ALA A 117 -1.76 -2.59 -4.22
N ASP A 118 -1.99 -3.68 -3.50
CA ASP A 118 -1.79 -5.05 -4.01
C ASP A 118 -2.69 -5.33 -5.23
N ILE A 119 -3.96 -4.90 -5.18
CA ILE A 119 -4.89 -5.00 -6.31
C ILE A 119 -4.33 -4.28 -7.54
N SER A 120 -3.72 -3.10 -7.39
CA SER A 120 -3.13 -2.39 -8.52
C SER A 120 -2.00 -3.19 -9.19
N TYR A 121 -1.21 -3.94 -8.43
CA TYR A 121 -0.14 -4.78 -8.99
C TYR A 121 -0.66 -6.02 -9.71
N PHE A 122 -1.83 -6.54 -9.33
CA PHE A 122 -2.46 -7.67 -10.02
C PHE A 122 -2.94 -7.35 -11.44
N PHE A 123 -2.97 -6.07 -11.84
CA PHE A 123 -3.27 -5.68 -13.23
C PHE A 123 -2.15 -6.07 -14.20
N GLY A 124 -0.94 -6.33 -13.71
CA GLY A 124 0.17 -6.74 -14.55
C GLY A 124 0.81 -5.59 -15.30
N ASP A 125 1.12 -5.84 -16.59
CA ASP A 125 1.65 -4.85 -17.54
C ASP A 125 0.61 -4.53 -18.62
N PRO A 126 -0.43 -3.75 -18.30
CA PRO A 126 -1.42 -3.33 -19.29
C PRO A 126 -0.80 -2.35 -20.30
N ALA A 127 -1.19 -2.47 -21.56
CA ALA A 127 -0.70 -1.59 -22.62
C ALA A 127 -1.04 -0.10 -22.35
N ASP A 128 -0.14 0.79 -22.74
CA ASP A 128 -0.34 2.24 -22.58
C ASP A 128 -1.62 2.74 -23.29
N GLY A 129 -2.22 3.79 -22.72
CA GLY A 129 -3.46 4.37 -23.22
C GLY A 129 -4.74 3.54 -22.97
N THR A 130 -4.62 2.33 -22.40
CA THR A 130 -5.80 1.54 -22.01
C THR A 130 -6.39 2.03 -20.68
N ALA A 131 -7.70 1.86 -20.49
CA ALA A 131 -8.36 2.16 -19.23
C ALA A 131 -7.77 1.35 -18.05
N ALA A 132 -7.30 0.13 -18.32
CA ALA A 132 -6.63 -0.72 -17.32
C ALA A 132 -5.31 -0.10 -16.84
N CYS A 133 -4.50 0.48 -17.75
CA CYS A 133 -3.26 1.15 -17.42
C CYS A 133 -3.49 2.42 -16.58
N THR A 134 -4.42 3.27 -16.99
CA THR A 134 -4.78 4.48 -16.23
C THR A 134 -5.33 4.12 -14.85
N LEU A 135 -6.22 3.12 -14.77
CA LEU A 135 -6.79 2.66 -13.50
C LEU A 135 -5.70 2.07 -12.59
N GLN A 136 -4.79 1.25 -13.12
CA GLN A 136 -3.65 0.75 -12.36
C GLN A 136 -2.83 1.90 -11.77
N GLY A 137 -2.46 2.90 -12.57
CA GLY A 137 -1.68 4.04 -12.11
C GLY A 137 -2.39 4.87 -11.03
N ILE A 138 -3.69 5.09 -11.17
CA ILE A 138 -4.52 5.81 -10.19
C ILE A 138 -4.62 5.03 -8.87
N LEU A 139 -4.95 3.73 -8.94
CA LEU A 139 -5.06 2.87 -7.75
C LEU A 139 -3.72 2.81 -7.03
N GLN A 140 -2.63 2.59 -7.78
CA GLN A 140 -1.28 2.53 -7.24
C GLN A 140 -0.92 3.84 -6.51
N GLN A 141 -1.16 4.99 -7.13
CA GLN A 141 -0.88 6.29 -6.54
C GLN A 141 -1.70 6.53 -5.26
N PHE A 142 -3.02 6.31 -5.33
CA PHE A 142 -3.93 6.58 -4.22
C PHE A 142 -3.64 5.71 -3.01
N PHE A 143 -3.55 4.39 -3.21
CA PHE A 143 -3.47 3.46 -2.10
C PHE A 143 -2.10 3.45 -1.43
N GLN A 144 -1.02 3.70 -2.17
CA GLN A 144 0.30 3.87 -1.55
C GLN A 144 0.38 5.14 -0.70
N LEU A 145 -0.13 6.27 -1.21
CA LEU A 145 -0.22 7.50 -0.43
C LEU A 145 -1.12 7.33 0.80
N ALA A 146 -2.25 6.65 0.66
CA ALA A 146 -3.13 6.33 1.78
C ALA A 146 -2.44 5.44 2.82
N SER A 147 -1.62 4.48 2.38
CA SER A 147 -0.82 3.65 3.28
C SER A 147 0.15 4.52 4.09
N PHE A 148 0.84 5.50 3.46
CA PHE A 148 1.71 6.45 4.18
C PHE A 148 0.93 7.35 5.15
N MET A 149 -0.26 7.81 4.77
CA MET A 149 -1.07 8.71 5.60
C MET A 149 -1.68 8.01 6.80
N TRP A 150 -2.31 6.86 6.60
CA TRP A 150 -2.74 5.99 7.70
C TRP A 150 -1.57 5.58 8.55
N ALA A 151 -0.41 5.45 7.91
CA ALA A 151 0.78 5.24 8.63
C ALA A 151 1.05 6.41 9.61
N SER A 152 1.26 7.62 9.12
CA SER A 152 1.56 8.76 10.00
C SER A 152 0.44 9.08 11.01
N ILE A 153 -0.83 8.74 10.71
CA ILE A 153 -1.95 8.85 11.65
C ILE A 153 -1.78 7.93 12.87
N ILE A 154 -1.34 6.68 12.69
CA ILE A 154 -1.08 5.77 13.82
C ILE A 154 0.04 6.35 14.69
N ALA A 155 1.12 6.82 14.08
CA ALA A 155 2.25 7.43 14.78
C ALA A 155 1.84 8.67 15.58
N THR A 156 1.08 9.56 14.95
CA THR A 156 0.52 10.76 15.56
C THR A 156 -0.43 10.41 16.71
N THR A 157 -1.31 9.45 16.52
CA THR A 157 -2.25 9.02 17.56
C THR A 157 -1.51 8.48 18.79
N LEU A 158 -0.44 7.71 18.58
CA LEU A 158 0.39 7.21 19.66
C LEU A 158 1.06 8.36 20.43
N TYR A 159 1.67 9.32 19.72
CA TYR A 159 2.29 10.48 20.32
C TYR A 159 1.30 11.33 21.14
N LEU A 160 0.14 11.64 20.56
CA LEU A 160 -0.89 12.45 21.23
C LEU A 160 -1.39 11.76 22.51
N LYS A 161 -1.63 10.45 22.45
CA LYS A 161 -2.10 9.68 23.60
C LYS A 161 -1.05 9.53 24.69
N LEU A 162 0.19 9.21 24.32
CA LEU A 162 1.23 8.88 25.30
C LEU A 162 1.95 10.11 25.84
N VAL A 163 2.38 11.01 24.96
CA VAL A 163 3.24 12.14 25.34
C VAL A 163 2.39 13.34 25.72
N LYS A 164 1.39 13.68 24.90
CA LYS A 164 0.53 14.86 25.14
C LYS A 164 -0.66 14.57 26.05
N ARG A 165 -0.96 13.29 26.31
CA ARG A 165 -2.11 12.84 27.12
C ARG A 165 -3.43 13.44 26.60
N GLN A 166 -3.50 13.70 25.29
CA GLN A 166 -4.69 14.18 24.61
C GLN A 166 -5.54 12.98 24.20
N PHE A 167 -6.83 13.06 24.49
CA PHE A 167 -7.77 11.98 24.21
C PHE A 167 -8.41 12.15 22.84
N ASP A 168 -8.45 11.02 22.13
CA ASP A 168 -9.19 10.68 20.91
C ASP A 168 -9.62 11.84 19.99
N MET A 169 -8.87 12.01 18.90
CA MET A 169 -9.38 12.71 17.71
C MET A 169 -10.58 11.94 17.13
N GLU A 170 -11.59 12.67 16.68
CA GLU A 170 -12.74 12.06 16.02
C GLU A 170 -12.29 11.33 14.75
N PHE A 171 -12.75 10.10 14.57
CA PHE A 171 -12.32 9.25 13.46
C PHE A 171 -12.58 9.87 12.09
N TRP A 172 -13.66 10.64 11.92
CA TRP A 172 -13.95 11.29 10.64
C TRP A 172 -12.87 12.30 10.23
N LYS A 173 -12.22 12.99 11.18
CA LYS A 173 -11.09 13.88 10.91
C LYS A 173 -9.86 13.08 10.46
N LEU A 174 -9.62 11.96 11.13
CA LEU A 174 -8.54 11.04 10.74
C LEU A 174 -8.79 10.44 9.36
N ALA A 175 -10.03 10.04 9.05
CA ALA A 175 -10.41 9.51 7.75
C ALA A 175 -10.33 10.58 6.64
N ALA A 176 -10.71 11.83 6.94
CA ALA A 176 -10.57 12.95 6.01
C ALA A 176 -9.09 13.19 5.64
N VAL A 177 -8.17 13.07 6.59
CA VAL A 177 -6.73 13.16 6.31
C VAL A 177 -6.23 11.90 5.59
N GLY A 178 -6.54 10.72 6.14
CA GLY A 178 -6.03 9.42 5.70
C GLY A 178 -6.48 8.98 4.31
N TRP A 179 -7.67 9.42 3.87
CA TRP A 179 -8.20 9.12 2.54
C TRP A 179 -8.33 10.36 1.65
N GLY A 180 -8.66 11.51 2.23
CA GLY A 180 -8.89 12.74 1.46
C GLY A 180 -7.61 13.35 0.90
N VAL A 181 -6.52 13.40 1.68
CA VAL A 181 -5.22 13.91 1.19
C VAL A 181 -4.68 13.06 0.03
N PRO A 182 -4.60 11.71 0.15
CA PRO A 182 -4.26 10.85 -0.99
C PRO A 182 -5.18 11.05 -2.18
N GLY A 183 -6.51 11.14 -1.95
CA GLY A 183 -7.49 11.36 -3.01
C GLY A 183 -7.22 12.64 -3.80
N PHE A 184 -6.99 13.75 -3.09
CA PHE A 184 -6.65 15.02 -3.71
C PHE A 184 -5.35 14.95 -4.52
N LEU A 185 -4.29 14.39 -3.93
CA LEU A 185 -2.98 14.30 -4.57
C LEU A 185 -2.96 13.38 -5.79
N THR A 186 -3.78 12.33 -5.81
CA THR A 186 -3.97 11.43 -6.97
C THR A 186 -4.69 12.11 -8.13
N ILE A 187 -5.55 13.10 -7.87
CA ILE A 187 -6.25 13.81 -8.96
C ILE A 187 -5.29 14.74 -9.73
N LEU A 188 -4.26 15.29 -9.07
CA LEU A 188 -3.38 16.29 -9.69
C LEU A 188 -2.70 15.80 -10.98
N PRO A 189 -2.04 14.62 -11.03
CA PRO A 189 -1.42 14.13 -12.27
C PRO A 189 -2.42 13.82 -13.39
N ALA A 190 -3.70 13.57 -13.06
CA ALA A 190 -4.75 13.36 -14.06
C ALA A 190 -5.12 14.66 -14.79
N THR A 191 -4.88 15.83 -14.19
CA THR A 191 -5.19 17.14 -14.82
C THR A 191 -4.30 17.45 -16.02
N THR A 192 -3.17 16.74 -16.16
CA THR A 192 -2.19 16.91 -17.25
C THR A 192 -1.95 15.59 -17.99
N ASP A 193 -2.91 14.66 -17.95
CA ASP A 193 -2.84 13.34 -18.62
C ASP A 193 -1.53 12.58 -18.37
N SER A 194 -1.02 12.67 -17.13
CA SER A 194 0.32 12.17 -16.80
C SER A 194 0.32 10.72 -16.32
N TYR A 195 -0.81 10.01 -16.39
CA TYR A 195 -0.85 8.57 -16.13
C TYR A 195 -0.54 7.78 -17.40
N GLY A 196 0.25 6.72 -17.28
CA GLY A 196 0.59 5.82 -18.39
C GLY A 196 1.69 4.82 -18.04
N GLN A 197 2.15 4.09 -19.04
CA GLN A 197 3.12 3.01 -18.87
C GLN A 197 4.52 3.55 -18.51
N THR A 198 5.21 2.87 -17.59
CA THR A 198 6.52 3.29 -17.04
C THR A 198 7.52 2.13 -16.95
N GLY A 199 7.63 1.36 -18.03
CA GLY A 199 8.24 0.02 -18.05
C GLY A 199 7.15 -1.04 -17.80
N GLY A 200 7.45 -2.12 -17.10
CA GLY A 200 6.50 -3.21 -16.82
C GLY A 200 5.31 -2.92 -15.89
N TRP A 201 4.89 -1.67 -15.71
CA TRP A 201 3.65 -1.27 -15.02
C TRP A 201 3.24 0.16 -15.37
N CYS A 202 1.98 0.50 -15.09
CA CYS A 202 1.47 1.86 -15.25
C CYS A 202 1.52 2.69 -13.97
N TRP A 203 1.98 3.93 -14.11
CA TRP A 203 2.02 4.93 -13.04
C TRP A 203 2.01 6.34 -13.64
N ILE A 204 2.66 7.32 -13.00
CA ILE A 204 2.85 8.66 -13.55
C ILE A 204 4.00 8.58 -14.57
N LYS A 205 3.73 8.75 -15.86
CA LYS A 205 4.76 8.74 -16.93
C LYS A 205 5.56 10.04 -16.96
N THR A 206 6.77 9.97 -17.48
CA THR A 206 7.60 11.16 -17.76
C THR A 206 7.41 11.55 -19.21
N THR A 207 7.31 12.85 -19.48
CA THR A 207 7.16 13.38 -20.85
C THR A 207 8.52 13.76 -21.44
N ASP A 208 8.60 13.79 -22.77
CA ASP A 208 9.79 14.18 -23.50
C ASP A 208 10.26 15.59 -23.10
N LYS A 209 11.58 15.74 -22.96
CA LYS A 209 12.22 16.96 -22.42
C LYS A 209 12.00 18.21 -23.26
N GLU A 210 11.57 18.09 -24.52
CA GLU A 210 11.32 19.25 -25.40
C GLU A 210 10.13 20.11 -24.96
N GLU A 211 9.13 19.55 -24.26
CA GLU A 211 7.94 20.30 -23.77
C GLU A 211 7.90 20.49 -22.24
N GLY A 212 8.93 20.00 -21.53
CA GLY A 212 9.00 20.03 -20.07
C GLY A 212 8.36 18.80 -19.42
N ASP A 213 9.12 18.14 -18.54
CA ASP A 213 8.71 16.89 -17.90
C ASP A 213 7.83 17.14 -16.65
N VAL A 214 6.57 17.50 -16.90
CA VAL A 214 5.53 17.68 -15.86
C VAL A 214 5.35 16.39 -15.05
N GLY A 215 5.51 15.22 -15.69
CA GLY A 215 5.43 13.91 -15.06
C GLY A 215 6.43 13.72 -13.93
N THR A 216 7.70 14.08 -14.14
CA THR A 216 8.72 14.07 -13.08
C THR A 216 8.34 15.00 -11.93
N VAL A 217 7.83 16.20 -12.23
CA VAL A 217 7.37 17.12 -11.18
C VAL A 217 6.26 16.48 -10.34
N TRP A 218 5.27 15.86 -10.98
CA TRP A 218 4.21 15.15 -10.26
C TRP A 218 4.74 14.02 -9.39
N ARG A 219 5.62 13.17 -9.92
CA ARG A 219 6.25 12.09 -9.13
C ARG A 219 6.90 12.64 -7.86
N PHE A 220 7.67 13.71 -7.94
CA PHE A 220 8.33 14.26 -6.75
C PHE A 220 7.38 15.01 -5.82
N VAL A 221 6.47 15.84 -6.34
CA VAL A 221 5.61 16.68 -5.52
C VAL A 221 4.48 15.90 -4.86
N THR A 222 3.78 15.04 -5.61
CA THR A 222 2.58 14.35 -5.09
C THR A 222 2.92 13.05 -4.38
N PHE A 223 4.08 12.45 -4.65
CA PHE A 223 4.48 11.17 -4.08
C PHE A 223 5.70 11.28 -3.16
N TYR A 224 6.89 11.58 -3.69
CA TYR A 224 8.12 11.50 -2.88
C TYR A 224 8.21 12.58 -1.79
N LEU A 225 7.82 13.82 -2.06
CA LEU A 225 7.78 14.88 -1.06
C LEU A 225 6.89 14.48 0.11
N VAL A 226 5.70 13.96 -0.20
CA VAL A 226 4.72 13.52 0.79
C VAL A 226 5.26 12.35 1.62
N LEU A 227 5.83 11.34 0.96
CA LEU A 227 6.51 10.21 1.59
C LEU A 227 7.60 10.67 2.56
N TRP A 228 8.50 11.56 2.12
CA TRP A 228 9.62 12.00 2.95
C TRP A 228 9.17 12.89 4.11
N VAL A 229 8.14 13.72 3.92
CA VAL A 229 7.50 14.45 5.02
C VAL A 229 6.91 13.49 6.04
N CYS A 230 6.17 12.45 5.60
CA CYS A 230 5.65 11.39 6.47
C CYS A 230 6.78 10.70 7.24
N ILE A 231 7.87 10.29 6.58
CA ILE A 231 9.02 9.65 7.22
C ILE A 231 9.64 10.57 8.29
N ILE A 232 9.89 11.84 7.97
CA ILE A 232 10.52 12.79 8.92
C ILE A 232 9.62 12.99 10.14
N VAL A 233 8.31 13.20 9.91
CA VAL A 233 7.33 13.37 10.99
C VAL A 233 7.27 12.10 11.84
N ASP A 234 7.19 10.93 11.22
CA ASP A 234 7.08 9.65 11.94
C ASP A 234 8.33 9.35 12.76
N VAL A 235 9.53 9.60 12.22
CA VAL A 235 10.79 9.51 12.97
C VAL A 235 10.75 10.44 14.17
N TYR A 236 10.41 11.72 13.97
CA TYR A 236 10.34 12.70 15.05
C TYR A 236 9.37 12.27 16.16
N LEU A 237 8.14 11.90 15.80
CA LEU A 237 7.11 11.47 16.74
C LEU A 237 7.51 10.20 17.49
N MET A 238 8.09 9.22 16.79
CA MET A 238 8.54 7.97 17.42
C MET A 238 9.71 8.20 18.38
N VAL A 239 10.62 9.13 18.06
CA VAL A 239 11.70 9.51 18.99
C VAL A 239 11.12 10.18 20.24
N GLU A 240 10.14 11.09 20.12
CA GLU A 240 9.47 11.70 21.28
C GLU A 240 8.77 10.65 22.15
N VAL A 241 8.04 9.72 21.54
CA VAL A 241 7.39 8.60 22.24
C VAL A 241 8.43 7.72 22.94
N ALA A 242 9.53 7.37 22.28
CA ALA A 242 10.60 6.56 22.86
C ALA A 242 11.26 7.26 24.05
N ARG A 243 11.54 8.57 23.94
CA ARG A 243 12.09 9.36 25.05
C ARG A 243 11.13 9.44 26.23
N TYR A 244 9.84 9.63 25.96
CA TYR A 244 8.81 9.61 27.01
C TYR A 244 8.73 8.26 27.72
N VAL A 245 8.71 7.15 26.96
CA VAL A 245 8.67 5.79 27.50
C VAL A 245 9.90 5.48 28.35
N ARG A 246 11.10 5.84 27.92
CA ARG A 246 12.32 5.64 28.73
C ARG A 246 12.21 6.36 30.08
N ARG A 247 11.78 7.64 30.06
CA ARG A 247 11.62 8.45 31.28
C ARG A 247 10.67 7.81 32.30
N ILE A 248 9.52 7.30 31.86
CA ILE A 248 8.55 6.69 32.79
C ILE A 248 9.05 5.36 33.36
N VAL A 249 9.83 4.60 32.58
CA VAL A 249 10.44 3.35 33.03
C VAL A 249 11.50 3.62 34.10
N ASP A 250 12.36 4.61 33.85
CA ASP A 250 13.42 5.01 34.77
C ASP A 250 12.84 5.52 36.10
N LEU A 251 11.82 6.39 36.04
CA LEU A 251 11.13 6.91 37.23
C LEU A 251 10.39 5.82 38.03
N SER A 252 9.91 4.77 37.35
CA SER A 252 9.18 3.68 38.01
C SER A 252 10.11 2.64 38.64
N GLY A 253 11.43 2.74 38.45
CA GLY A 253 12.40 1.76 38.97
C GLY A 253 12.10 0.32 38.52
N GLY A 254 11.50 0.13 37.34
CA GLY A 254 11.04 -1.18 36.84
C GLY A 254 9.70 -1.67 37.41
N ASN A 255 9.13 -1.03 38.44
CA ASN A 255 7.81 -1.35 39.00
C ASN A 255 6.70 -0.65 38.22
N LEU A 256 6.50 -1.09 36.97
CA LEU A 256 5.48 -0.55 36.09
C LEU A 256 4.11 -1.19 36.37
N GLY A 257 3.10 -0.33 36.54
CA GLY A 257 1.70 -0.76 36.53
C GLY A 257 1.32 -1.47 35.23
N GLU A 258 0.30 -2.32 35.29
CA GLU A 258 -0.11 -3.17 34.17
C GLU A 258 -0.50 -2.38 32.91
N SER A 259 -1.18 -1.24 33.09
CA SER A 259 -1.52 -0.32 31.99
C SER A 259 -0.28 0.18 31.25
N THR A 260 0.78 0.55 31.99
CA THR A 260 2.03 1.04 31.40
C THR A 260 2.77 -0.08 30.66
N LYS A 261 2.72 -1.32 31.16
CA LYS A 261 3.29 -2.49 30.44
C LYS A 261 2.60 -2.73 29.09
N LYS A 262 1.27 -2.65 29.04
CA LYS A 262 0.49 -2.75 27.78
C LYS A 262 0.86 -1.64 26.79
N VAL A 263 1.08 -0.43 27.29
CA VAL A 263 1.57 0.71 26.50
C VAL A 263 2.98 0.45 25.95
N LEU A 264 3.92 0.00 26.80
CA LEU A 264 5.29 -0.32 26.39
C LEU A 264 5.31 -1.38 25.28
N ALA A 265 4.54 -2.45 25.45
CA ALA A 265 4.42 -3.51 24.45
C ALA A 265 3.88 -2.97 23.11
N THR A 266 2.99 -1.97 23.17
CA THR A 266 2.49 -1.28 21.97
C THR A 266 3.61 -0.45 21.31
N VAL A 267 4.35 0.36 22.08
CA VAL A 267 5.45 1.19 21.58
C VAL A 267 6.59 0.35 21.01
N GLU A 268 6.94 -0.76 21.65
CA GLU A 268 8.00 -1.65 21.20
C GLU A 268 7.71 -2.27 19.82
N ARG A 269 6.44 -2.49 19.51
CA ARG A 269 5.99 -2.94 18.18
C ARG A 269 5.99 -1.79 17.17
N LEU A 270 5.53 -0.62 17.61
CA LEU A 270 5.39 0.55 16.75
C LEU A 270 6.72 1.27 16.45
N LYS A 271 7.81 1.03 17.19
CA LYS A 271 9.11 1.67 16.91
C LYS A 271 9.69 1.33 15.53
N TYR A 272 9.29 0.20 14.95
CA TYR A 272 9.74 -0.22 13.62
C TYR A 272 9.09 0.58 12.48
N TYR A 273 8.15 1.49 12.81
CA TYR A 273 7.36 2.23 11.85
C TYR A 273 8.15 2.98 10.79
N PRO A 274 9.00 3.94 11.20
CA PRO A 274 9.69 4.75 10.22
C PRO A 274 10.75 3.89 9.52
N CYS A 275 11.24 2.85 10.18
CA CYS A 275 12.16 1.88 9.58
C CYS A 275 11.50 1.13 8.41
N ILE A 276 10.23 0.75 8.49
CA ILE A 276 9.53 0.08 7.37
C ILE A 276 9.47 1.04 6.17
N LEU A 277 8.99 2.27 6.36
CA LEU A 277 8.93 3.25 5.26
C LEU A 277 10.31 3.57 4.68
N ILE A 278 11.32 3.77 5.53
CA ILE A 278 12.70 4.03 5.08
C ILE A 278 13.24 2.85 4.28
N VAL A 279 13.13 1.63 4.81
CA VAL A 279 13.65 0.42 4.15
C VAL A 279 12.94 0.17 2.82
N CYS A 280 11.62 0.35 2.77
CA CYS A 280 10.83 0.11 1.56
C CYS A 280 11.04 1.18 0.47
N TRP A 281 11.27 2.44 0.84
CA TRP A 281 11.24 3.56 -0.13
C TRP A 281 12.55 4.27 -0.40
N VAL A 282 13.59 4.08 0.41
CA VAL A 282 14.93 4.62 0.11
C VAL A 282 15.42 4.11 -1.26
N PRO A 283 15.37 2.80 -1.58
CA PRO A 283 15.82 2.34 -2.88
C PRO A 283 15.01 2.90 -4.04
N GLY A 284 13.69 3.05 -3.87
CA GLY A 284 12.82 3.72 -4.84
C GLY A 284 13.21 5.17 -5.06
N THR A 285 13.49 5.91 -3.99
CA THR A 285 13.94 7.31 -4.08
C THR A 285 15.27 7.41 -4.81
N ILE A 286 16.25 6.56 -4.49
CA ILE A 286 17.55 6.51 -5.17
C ILE A 286 17.35 6.24 -6.66
N ASN A 287 16.55 5.23 -7.01
CA ASN A 287 16.26 4.91 -8.40
C ASN A 287 15.59 6.07 -9.15
N ARG A 288 14.71 6.84 -8.50
CA ARG A 288 14.08 8.01 -9.15
C ARG A 288 15.02 9.18 -9.30
N ILE A 289 15.85 9.49 -8.30
CA ILE A 289 16.88 10.52 -8.43
C ILE A 289 17.84 10.15 -9.57
N HIS A 290 18.26 8.89 -9.65
CA HIS A 290 19.07 8.38 -10.74
C HIS A 290 18.40 8.60 -12.10
N ASN A 291 17.15 8.16 -12.28
CA ASN A 291 16.44 8.30 -13.55
C ASN A 291 16.20 9.77 -13.94
N THR A 292 16.15 10.69 -12.99
CA THR A 292 16.04 12.13 -13.29
C THR A 292 17.39 12.72 -13.72
N ILE A 293 18.51 12.28 -13.13
CA ILE A 293 19.86 12.76 -13.48
C ILE A 293 20.34 12.11 -14.79
N HIS A 294 20.08 10.81 -14.98
CA HIS A 294 20.51 9.98 -16.09
C HIS A 294 19.31 9.32 -16.79
N PRO A 295 18.48 10.08 -17.53
CA PRO A 295 17.24 9.55 -18.10
C PRO A 295 17.45 8.58 -19.27
N THR A 296 18.57 8.68 -19.98
CA THR A 296 18.92 7.80 -21.11
C THR A 296 19.71 6.56 -20.68
N ASP A 297 19.87 6.34 -19.37
CA ASP A 297 20.65 5.23 -18.81
C ASP A 297 19.92 4.62 -17.59
N PRO A 298 18.71 4.05 -17.75
CA PRO A 298 18.00 3.43 -16.65
C PRO A 298 18.75 2.17 -16.15
N VAL A 299 19.02 2.11 -14.85
CA VAL A 299 19.78 0.99 -14.25
C VAL A 299 18.84 -0.09 -13.71
N PHE A 300 18.83 -1.26 -14.35
CA PHE A 300 17.98 -2.38 -13.96
C PHE A 300 18.19 -2.83 -12.50
N ALA A 301 19.44 -2.82 -12.03
CA ALA A 301 19.76 -3.19 -10.64
C ALA A 301 19.06 -2.27 -9.63
N LEU A 302 18.99 -0.96 -9.90
CA LEU A 302 18.24 -0.03 -9.06
C LEU A 302 16.74 -0.28 -9.16
N ALA A 303 16.25 -0.60 -10.36
CA ALA A 303 14.84 -0.91 -10.61
C ALA A 303 14.36 -2.19 -9.88
N ILE A 304 15.14 -3.26 -9.87
CA ILE A 304 14.75 -4.51 -9.20
C ILE A 304 14.86 -4.38 -7.67
N ILE A 305 15.87 -3.66 -7.16
CA ILE A 305 16.01 -3.39 -5.73
C ILE A 305 14.85 -2.52 -5.23
N GLN A 306 14.46 -1.45 -5.93
CA GLN A 306 13.28 -0.67 -5.53
C GLN A 306 12.02 -1.54 -5.46
N VAL A 307 11.81 -2.43 -6.43
CA VAL A 307 10.61 -3.25 -6.50
C VAL A 307 10.61 -4.24 -5.35
N LEU A 308 11.73 -4.92 -5.14
CA LEU A 308 11.89 -5.87 -4.04
C LEU A 308 11.57 -5.25 -2.68
N PHE A 309 12.18 -4.11 -2.36
CA PHE A 309 12.02 -3.47 -1.05
C PHE A 309 10.64 -2.84 -0.89
N ARG A 310 10.11 -2.19 -1.94
CA ARG A 310 8.77 -1.62 -1.93
C ARG A 310 7.70 -2.69 -1.67
N SER A 311 7.83 -3.85 -2.32
CA SER A 311 6.82 -4.92 -2.22
C SER A 311 6.76 -5.58 -0.84
N TRP A 312 7.74 -5.33 0.04
CA TRP A 312 7.69 -5.80 1.43
C TRP A 312 6.77 -4.98 2.33
N GLN A 313 6.38 -3.76 1.92
CA GLN A 313 5.67 -2.83 2.80
C GLN A 313 4.42 -3.45 3.44
N GLY A 314 3.49 -3.98 2.63
CA GLY A 314 2.23 -4.51 3.16
C GLY A 314 2.42 -5.75 4.05
N ILE A 315 3.40 -6.60 3.73
CA ILE A 315 3.79 -7.73 4.59
C ILE A 315 4.31 -7.23 5.94
N LEU A 316 5.23 -6.27 5.93
CA LEU A 316 5.82 -5.71 7.14
C LEU A 316 4.77 -4.97 7.99
N ASN A 317 3.85 -4.23 7.35
CA ASN A 317 2.72 -3.59 8.01
C ASN A 317 1.80 -4.62 8.69
N ALA A 318 1.39 -5.67 7.96
CA ALA A 318 0.51 -6.69 8.50
C ALA A 318 1.17 -7.48 9.65
N LEU A 319 2.46 -7.78 9.56
CA LEU A 319 3.21 -8.46 10.62
C LEU A 319 3.39 -7.56 11.86
N ALA A 320 3.73 -6.29 11.67
CA ALA A 320 3.96 -5.36 12.77
C ALA A 320 2.66 -5.01 13.52
N TYR A 321 1.54 -4.87 12.80
CA TYR A 321 0.30 -4.30 13.36
C TYR A 321 -0.85 -5.31 13.47
N GLY A 322 -0.96 -6.19 12.47
CA GLY A 322 -2.07 -7.11 12.33
C GLY A 322 -1.93 -8.41 13.09
N LEU A 323 -0.73 -9.02 13.08
CA LEU A 323 -0.49 -10.37 13.60
C LEU A 323 0.20 -10.40 14.97
N ASN A 324 -0.23 -9.50 15.86
CA ASN A 324 0.30 -9.44 17.22
C ASN A 324 -0.14 -10.66 18.07
N SER A 325 0.49 -10.82 19.24
CA SER A 325 0.24 -11.96 20.14
C SER A 325 -1.23 -12.08 20.56
N THR A 326 -1.92 -10.96 20.75
CA THR A 326 -3.35 -10.93 21.12
C THR A 326 -4.24 -11.43 19.97
N VAL A 327 -3.97 -10.98 18.74
CA VAL A 327 -4.69 -11.44 17.54
C VAL A 327 -4.44 -12.92 17.33
N ARG A 328 -3.18 -13.37 17.42
CA ARG A 328 -2.80 -14.78 17.30
C ARG A 328 -3.48 -15.67 18.34
N ALA A 329 -3.49 -15.25 19.61
CA ALA A 329 -4.18 -15.95 20.68
C ALA A 329 -5.69 -16.05 20.43
N THR A 330 -6.29 -14.98 19.91
CA THR A 330 -7.72 -14.94 19.57
C THR A 330 -8.05 -15.92 18.46
N TRP A 331 -7.25 -15.95 17.38
CA TRP A 331 -7.42 -16.92 16.30
C TRP A 331 -7.22 -18.36 16.76
N TRP A 332 -6.19 -18.66 17.55
CA TRP A 332 -5.99 -20.01 18.09
C TRP A 332 -7.17 -20.47 18.94
N ARG A 333 -7.78 -19.58 19.73
CA ARG A 333 -9.01 -19.87 20.48
C ARG A 333 -10.17 -20.18 19.54
N SER A 334 -10.38 -19.38 18.49
CA SER A 334 -11.42 -19.64 17.49
C SER A 334 -11.21 -20.98 16.77
N ILE A 335 -9.97 -21.29 16.40
CA ILE A 335 -9.60 -22.57 15.74
C ILE A 335 -9.80 -23.74 16.70
N LYS A 336 -9.43 -23.61 17.98
CA LYS A 336 -9.66 -24.65 19.00
C LYS A 336 -11.14 -25.01 19.11
N VAL A 337 -12.03 -24.02 19.04
CA VAL A 337 -13.49 -24.22 19.14
C VAL A 337 -14.09 -24.79 17.85
N HIS A 338 -13.77 -24.22 16.69
CA HIS A 338 -14.45 -24.56 15.43
C HIS A 338 -13.77 -25.70 14.67
N TYR A 339 -12.45 -25.87 14.83
CA TYR A 339 -11.62 -26.83 14.10
C TYR A 339 -10.67 -27.59 15.04
N PRO A 340 -11.19 -28.36 16.01
CA PRO A 340 -10.37 -28.99 17.05
C PRO A 340 -9.30 -29.96 16.50
N LYS A 341 -9.58 -30.62 15.35
CA LYS A 341 -8.60 -31.49 14.67
C LYS A 341 -7.40 -30.70 14.13
N VAL A 342 -7.65 -29.51 13.58
CA VAL A 342 -6.60 -28.61 13.06
C VAL A 342 -5.78 -28.07 14.23
N TYR A 343 -6.43 -27.65 15.31
CA TYR A 343 -5.74 -27.20 16.52
C TYR A 343 -4.83 -28.30 17.10
N ALA A 344 -5.34 -29.53 17.23
CA ALA A 344 -4.57 -30.66 17.73
C ALA A 344 -3.36 -31.00 16.84
N PHE A 345 -3.53 -30.91 15.52
CA PHE A 345 -2.41 -31.06 14.58
C PHE A 345 -1.37 -29.95 14.78
N ALA A 346 -1.80 -28.68 14.80
CA ALA A 346 -0.92 -27.54 14.98
C ALA A 346 -0.13 -27.58 16.31
N LEU A 347 -0.75 -28.10 17.37
CA LEU A 347 -0.09 -28.31 18.66
C LEU A 347 1.01 -29.38 18.56
N ARG A 348 0.75 -30.49 17.85
CA ARG A 348 1.74 -31.57 17.65
C ARG A 348 2.98 -31.11 16.88
N VAL A 349 2.80 -30.18 15.93
CA VAL A 349 3.91 -29.62 15.14
C VAL A 349 4.48 -28.32 15.75
N ASN A 350 4.12 -28.01 17.00
CA ASN A 350 4.61 -26.85 17.75
C ASN A 350 4.36 -25.47 17.08
N LEU A 351 3.29 -25.35 16.27
CA LEU A 351 2.92 -24.09 15.59
C LEU A 351 2.15 -23.13 16.50
N VAL A 352 1.51 -23.64 17.56
CA VAL A 352 0.73 -22.84 18.50
C VAL A 352 1.64 -22.04 19.46
N GLY A 353 2.91 -22.46 19.61
CA GLY A 353 3.78 -21.99 20.68
C GLY A 353 3.33 -22.52 22.05
N ASP A 354 4.07 -22.17 23.10
CA ASP A 354 3.80 -22.69 24.45
C ASP A 354 2.44 -22.20 24.96
N GLU A 355 1.52 -23.15 25.25
CA GLU A 355 0.11 -22.88 25.61
C GLU A 355 0.01 -21.96 26.85
N GLU A 356 1.02 -21.98 27.73
CA GLU A 356 1.19 -21.08 28.87
C GLU A 356 1.33 -19.60 28.50
N SER A 357 1.99 -19.29 27.38
CA SER A 357 2.19 -17.90 26.92
C SER A 357 0.91 -17.27 26.36
N ILE A 358 0.04 -18.10 25.78
CA ILE A 358 -1.27 -17.69 25.24
C ILE A 358 -2.27 -17.49 26.40
N LEU A 359 -2.23 -18.36 27.42
CA LEU A 359 -3.10 -18.25 28.59
C LEU A 359 -2.67 -17.12 29.55
N ARG A 360 -1.38 -16.87 29.73
CA ARG A 360 -0.88 -15.72 30.53
C ARG A 360 -1.27 -14.36 29.94
N ASN A 361 -1.27 -14.23 28.61
CA ASN A 361 -1.69 -13.00 27.92
C ASN A 361 -3.22 -12.82 27.80
N ALA A 362 -4.00 -13.83 28.22
CA ALA A 362 -5.47 -13.80 28.16
C ALA A 362 -6.12 -13.44 29.51
N ASN A 363 -5.39 -13.58 30.62
CA ASN A 363 -5.83 -13.24 31.98
C ASN A 363 -5.27 -11.88 32.46
N GLN A 364 -4.51 -11.18 31.62
CA GLN A 364 -4.15 -9.75 31.73
C GLN A 364 -4.87 -8.99 30.62
#